data_AF-A0A1S9PDN6-F1
#
_entry.id   AF-A0A1S9PDN6-F1
#
_cell.length_a   1.000
_cell.length_b   1.000
_cell.length_c   1.000
_cell.angle_alpha   90.00
_cell.angle_beta   90.00
_cell.angle_gamma   90.00
#
_symmetry.space_group_name_H-M   'P 1'
#
loop_
_entity.id
_entity.type
_entity.pdbx_description
1 polymer ?
#
loop_
_entity_poly.entity_id
_entity_poly.type
_entity_poly.pdbx_seq_one_letter_code
_entity_poly.pdbx_strand_id
1 'polypeptide(L)'
;MGKSKSAFEETRIVPRWLEVIFIILFIILVTYIGNYLLDNWPAYIVRMGKSQGFETVSGTIGDTYGGTLGPIIAFIAAILTFFAFWIQYQANLQQKKDLKVERFENKFFELLRLYKETVSEMSIDGYDISITSKKTFSRNSGEEILERTEEYVTKIITGRKVFVTNFYELKAFYEICEHELHLDIIKDKPRYLIKLSYILFFNGVGNPVVKNIDKTLPLDSAYVLRCKNALDIARQQHVQSRGQSNSYQLPGTERKVGILIKYKPFSGHSTKLGQYYRHLFYMVKYVVGQPNNVLKGYQKREYLRIVRAQLSSFEQLMLYFNYLSGYGNRWEDEENSFFAEFRMIHNMPLELTDFTIDPHVEFEKQIEKIRAKNEEMFEYDE
;
A
#
# COMPACT_ATOMS: atom_id res chain seq x y z
N MET A 1 -35.85 -1.16 8.01
CA MET A 1 -35.96 -2.34 7.12
C MET A 1 -36.36 -1.95 5.68
N GLY A 2 -35.81 -0.86 5.13
CA GLY A 2 -36.26 -0.26 3.85
C GLY A 2 -35.16 0.14 2.87
N LYS A 3 -33.92 -0.35 3.04
CA LYS A 3 -32.77 0.03 2.19
C LYS A 3 -32.23 -1.09 1.29
N SER A 4 -32.77 -2.32 1.34
CA SER A 4 -32.26 -3.42 0.48
C SER A 4 -32.97 -3.54 -0.87
N LYS A 5 -34.13 -2.89 -1.08
CA LYS A 5 -34.83 -2.93 -2.37
C LYS A 5 -34.21 -2.02 -3.45
N SER A 6 -33.58 -0.90 -3.07
CA SER A 6 -33.02 0.03 -4.06
C SER A 6 -31.71 -0.45 -4.70
N ALA A 7 -30.92 -1.27 -4.02
CA ALA A 7 -29.65 -1.80 -4.54
C ALA A 7 -29.84 -2.91 -5.60
N PHE A 8 -31.00 -3.57 -5.60
CA PHE A 8 -31.32 -4.62 -6.57
C PHE A 8 -32.01 -4.09 -7.84
N GLU A 9 -32.53 -2.85 -7.80
CA GLU A 9 -33.08 -2.15 -8.97
C GLU A 9 -31.98 -1.46 -9.79
N GLU A 10 -30.87 -1.02 -9.17
CA GLU A 10 -29.74 -0.38 -9.87
C GLU A 10 -28.85 -1.34 -10.69
N THR A 11 -29.04 -2.66 -10.56
CA THR A 11 -28.20 -3.68 -11.21
C THR A 11 -28.86 -4.37 -12.40
N ARG A 12 -30.09 -3.99 -12.78
CA ARG A 12 -30.79 -4.60 -13.91
C ARG A 12 -30.49 -3.88 -15.22
N ILE A 13 -29.75 -4.57 -16.08
CA ILE A 13 -29.36 -4.16 -17.42
C ILE A 13 -30.58 -4.06 -18.37
N VAL A 14 -31.64 -4.82 -18.10
CA VAL A 14 -32.87 -4.84 -18.91
C VAL A 14 -34.06 -4.35 -18.08
N PRO A 15 -34.78 -3.31 -18.54
CA PRO A 15 -36.01 -2.85 -17.90
C PRO A 15 -37.10 -3.92 -17.94
N ARG A 16 -37.81 -4.15 -16.82
CA ARG A 16 -38.91 -5.13 -16.73
C ARG A 16 -39.99 -4.96 -17.81
N TRP A 17 -40.25 -3.72 -18.22
CA TRP A 17 -41.25 -3.43 -19.24
C TRP A 17 -40.84 -3.94 -20.63
N LEU A 18 -39.54 -4.04 -20.92
CA LEU A 18 -39.04 -4.61 -22.19
C LEU A 18 -39.23 -6.12 -22.24
N GLU A 19 -39.01 -6.83 -21.13
CA GLU A 19 -39.30 -8.27 -21.02
C GLU A 19 -40.80 -8.54 -21.24
N VAL A 20 -41.65 -7.70 -20.63
CA VAL A 20 -43.11 -7.79 -20.76
C VAL A 20 -43.57 -7.50 -22.19
N ILE A 21 -43.00 -6.49 -22.87
CA ILE A 21 -43.30 -6.21 -24.27
C ILE A 21 -42.90 -7.40 -25.16
N PHE A 22 -41.74 -8.01 -24.92
CA PHE A 22 -41.29 -9.17 -25.70
C PHE A 22 -42.24 -10.36 -25.54
N ILE A 23 -42.68 -10.65 -24.31
CA ILE A 23 -43.64 -11.71 -24.00
C ILE A 23 -44.98 -11.42 -24.67
N ILE A 24 -45.46 -10.18 -24.62
CA ILE A 24 -46.73 -9.77 -25.26
C ILE A 24 -46.63 -9.89 -26.79
N LEU A 25 -45.56 -9.39 -27.41
CA LEU A 25 -45.35 -9.51 -28.85
C LEU A 25 -45.25 -10.97 -29.29
N PHE A 26 -44.59 -11.81 -28.51
CA PHE A 26 -44.50 -13.25 -28.77
C PHE A 26 -45.87 -13.94 -28.67
N ILE A 27 -46.66 -13.62 -27.63
CA ILE A 27 -48.02 -14.15 -27.47
C ILE A 27 -48.90 -13.69 -28.64
N ILE A 28 -48.87 -12.42 -29.03
CA ILE A 28 -49.64 -11.89 -30.16
C ILE A 28 -49.25 -12.61 -31.46
N LEU A 29 -47.96 -12.80 -31.71
CA LEU A 29 -47.45 -13.50 -32.88
C LEU A 29 -47.93 -14.96 -32.91
N VAL A 30 -47.78 -15.69 -31.81
CA VAL A 30 -48.22 -17.10 -31.70
C VAL A 30 -49.74 -17.21 -31.86
N THR A 31 -50.51 -16.29 -31.27
CA THR A 31 -51.97 -16.29 -31.36
C THR A 31 -52.44 -15.96 -32.78
N TYR A 32 -51.79 -15.01 -33.45
CA TYR A 32 -52.08 -14.65 -34.83
C TYR A 32 -51.76 -15.79 -35.81
N ILE A 33 -50.58 -16.41 -35.68
CA ILE A 33 -50.18 -17.57 -36.48
C ILE A 33 -51.10 -18.76 -36.20
N GLY A 34 -51.43 -19.01 -34.94
CA GLY A 34 -52.32 -20.10 -34.52
C GLY A 34 -53.74 -19.98 -35.09
N ASN A 35 -54.37 -18.80 -34.95
CA ASN A 35 -55.70 -18.55 -35.52
C ASN A 35 -55.70 -18.64 -37.05
N TYR A 36 -54.66 -18.08 -37.70
CA TYR A 36 -54.54 -18.12 -39.16
C TYR A 36 -54.35 -19.54 -39.69
N LEU A 37 -53.56 -20.38 -39.00
CA LEU A 37 -53.43 -21.79 -39.34
C LEU A 37 -54.77 -22.50 -39.19
N LEU A 38 -55.49 -22.31 -38.08
CA LEU A 38 -56.78 -22.94 -37.83
C LEU A 38 -57.86 -22.56 -38.87
N ASP A 39 -57.90 -21.30 -39.31
CA ASP A 39 -58.90 -20.81 -40.26
C ASP A 39 -58.64 -21.28 -41.71
N ASN A 40 -57.37 -21.43 -42.10
CA ASN A 40 -57.00 -21.79 -43.49
C ASN A 40 -56.66 -23.28 -43.67
N TRP A 41 -56.46 -24.02 -42.59
CA TRP A 41 -56.17 -25.46 -42.59
C TRP A 41 -57.21 -26.31 -43.34
N PRO A 42 -58.53 -26.08 -43.19
CA PRO A 42 -59.55 -26.85 -43.91
C PRO A 42 -59.49 -26.63 -45.43
N ALA A 43 -59.23 -25.39 -45.88
CA ALA A 43 -59.14 -25.05 -47.29
C ALA A 43 -57.88 -25.62 -47.95
N TYR A 44 -56.76 -25.70 -47.22
CA TYR A 44 -55.51 -26.32 -47.69
C TYR A 44 -55.64 -27.83 -47.92
N ILE A 45 -56.31 -28.54 -47.00
CA ILE A 45 -56.57 -29.99 -47.11
C ILE A 45 -57.53 -30.29 -48.27
N VAL A 46 -58.58 -29.50 -48.45
CA VAL A 46 -59.56 -29.68 -49.53
C VAL A 46 -58.96 -29.35 -50.91
N ARG A 47 -58.07 -28.35 -51.00
CA ARG A 47 -57.37 -27.99 -52.25
C ARG A 47 -56.31 -29.02 -52.68
N MET A 48 -55.63 -29.72 -51.75
CA MET A 48 -54.74 -30.84 -52.10
C MET A 48 -55.48 -32.02 -52.77
N GLY A 49 -56.80 -32.11 -52.63
CA GLY A 49 -57.62 -33.18 -53.21
C GLY A 49 -58.11 -32.95 -54.64
N LYS A 50 -58.00 -31.74 -55.23
CA LYS A 50 -58.52 -31.46 -56.59
C LYS A 50 -57.61 -30.54 -57.44
N SER A 51 -56.93 -31.19 -58.37
CA SER A 51 -56.57 -30.78 -59.76
C SER A 51 -55.53 -29.68 -60.05
N GLN A 52 -54.98 -29.84 -61.25
CA GLN A 52 -53.88 -29.14 -61.94
C GLN A 52 -54.08 -27.63 -62.18
N GLY A 53 -54.10 -26.82 -61.12
CA GLY A 53 -54.08 -25.35 -61.22
C GLY A 53 -53.35 -24.67 -60.06
N PHE A 54 -52.47 -25.39 -59.38
CA PHE A 54 -51.90 -24.97 -58.10
C PHE A 54 -50.75 -23.97 -58.21
N GLU A 55 -50.06 -23.88 -59.34
CA GLU A 55 -48.85 -23.05 -59.46
C GLU A 55 -49.16 -21.55 -59.50
N THR A 56 -50.21 -21.12 -60.22
CA THR A 56 -50.51 -19.68 -60.40
C THR A 56 -51.23 -19.07 -59.19
N VAL A 57 -52.19 -19.78 -58.59
CA VAL A 57 -52.95 -19.26 -57.44
C VAL A 57 -52.16 -19.35 -56.13
N SER A 58 -51.33 -20.38 -55.93
CA SER A 58 -50.46 -20.44 -54.73
C SER A 58 -49.29 -19.47 -54.81
N GLY A 59 -48.73 -19.22 -56.00
CA GLY A 59 -47.72 -18.19 -56.24
C GLY A 59 -48.22 -16.79 -55.92
N THR A 60 -49.42 -16.42 -56.40
CA THR A 60 -50.02 -15.10 -56.14
C THR A 60 -50.32 -14.87 -54.65
N ILE A 61 -50.73 -15.93 -53.94
CA ILE A 61 -50.94 -15.89 -52.49
C ILE A 61 -49.60 -15.74 -51.75
N GLY A 62 -48.58 -16.51 -52.16
CA GLY A 62 -47.21 -16.38 -51.64
C GLY A 62 -46.60 -15.00 -51.85
N ASP A 63 -46.81 -14.39 -53.01
CA ASP A 63 -46.31 -13.05 -53.36
C ASP A 63 -47.01 -11.95 -52.54
N THR A 64 -48.33 -12.10 -52.29
CA THR A 64 -49.08 -11.15 -51.46
C THR A 64 -48.65 -11.23 -50.00
N TYR A 65 -48.39 -12.44 -49.48
CA TYR A 65 -47.90 -12.62 -48.10
C TYR A 65 -46.44 -12.19 -47.94
N GLY A 66 -45.55 -12.57 -48.86
CA GLY A 66 -44.16 -12.14 -48.85
C GLY A 66 -44.02 -10.62 -48.98
N GLY A 67 -44.81 -10.00 -49.86
CA GLY A 67 -44.80 -8.56 -50.11
C GLY A 67 -45.37 -7.70 -48.97
N THR A 68 -46.32 -8.21 -48.19
CA THR A 68 -46.96 -7.45 -47.09
C THR A 68 -46.41 -7.80 -45.71
N LEU A 69 -46.17 -9.08 -45.41
CA LEU A 69 -45.65 -9.51 -44.11
C LEU A 69 -44.14 -9.36 -44.00
N GLY A 70 -43.40 -9.52 -45.11
CA GLY A 70 -41.94 -9.36 -45.15
C GLY A 70 -41.48 -8.02 -44.57
N PRO A 71 -42.00 -6.87 -45.04
CA PRO A 71 -41.65 -5.55 -44.48
C PRO A 71 -42.03 -5.38 -43.00
N ILE A 72 -43.16 -5.94 -42.56
CA ILE A 72 -43.61 -5.86 -41.15
C ILE A 72 -42.66 -6.65 -40.25
N ILE A 73 -42.33 -7.88 -40.64
CA ILE A 73 -41.39 -8.74 -39.92
C ILE A 73 -40.00 -8.10 -39.91
N ALA A 74 -39.56 -7.54 -41.04
CA ALA A 74 -38.28 -6.84 -41.14
C ALA A 74 -38.23 -5.60 -40.22
N PHE A 75 -39.32 -4.83 -40.11
CA PHE A 75 -39.41 -3.68 -39.22
C PHE A 75 -39.37 -4.09 -37.74
N ILE A 76 -40.11 -5.14 -37.36
CA ILE A 76 -40.05 -5.72 -36.01
C ILE A 76 -38.64 -6.21 -35.73
N ALA A 77 -38.02 -6.95 -36.65
CA ALA A 77 -36.64 -7.42 -36.52
C ALA A 77 -35.66 -6.25 -36.33
N ALA A 78 -35.79 -5.17 -37.10
CA ALA A 78 -34.94 -3.98 -36.95
C ALA A 78 -35.08 -3.34 -35.56
N ILE A 79 -36.29 -3.22 -35.03
CA ILE A 79 -36.53 -2.71 -33.67
C ILE A 79 -35.91 -3.63 -32.61
N LEU A 80 -36.10 -4.95 -32.74
CA LEU A 80 -35.53 -5.93 -31.82
C LEU A 80 -34.00 -5.91 -31.84
N THR A 81 -33.41 -5.84 -33.03
CA THR A 81 -31.96 -5.71 -33.22
C THR A 81 -31.44 -4.40 -32.63
N PHE A 82 -32.16 -3.29 -32.79
CA PHE A 82 -31.81 -2.02 -32.14
C PHE A 82 -31.80 -2.14 -30.61
N PHE A 83 -32.83 -2.76 -30.01
CA PHE A 83 -32.87 -2.99 -28.57
C PHE A 83 -31.74 -3.90 -28.09
N ALA A 84 -31.43 -4.97 -28.84
CA ALA A 84 -30.30 -5.84 -28.53
C ALA A 84 -28.97 -5.07 -28.52
N PHE A 85 -28.72 -4.25 -29.54
CA PHE A 85 -27.53 -3.38 -29.59
C PHE A 85 -27.52 -2.33 -28.48
N TRP A 86 -28.67 -1.77 -28.12
CA TRP A 86 -28.77 -0.82 -27.01
C TRP A 86 -28.42 -1.45 -25.67
N ILE A 87 -28.94 -2.65 -25.40
CA ILE A 87 -28.60 -3.45 -24.20
C ILE A 87 -27.09 -3.76 -24.19
N GLN A 88 -26.54 -4.18 -25.32
CA GLN A 88 -25.11 -4.44 -25.46
C GLN A 88 -24.27 -3.17 -25.24
N TYR A 89 -24.72 -2.02 -25.74
CA TYR A 89 -24.07 -0.74 -25.53
C TYR A 89 -24.04 -0.35 -24.04
N GLN A 90 -25.15 -0.52 -23.32
CA GLN A 90 -25.20 -0.29 -21.88
C GLN A 90 -24.29 -1.26 -21.12
N ALA A 91 -24.29 -2.54 -21.47
CA ALA A 91 -23.38 -3.53 -20.91
C ALA A 91 -21.91 -3.15 -21.13
N ASN A 92 -21.56 -2.68 -22.33
CA ASN A 92 -20.21 -2.20 -22.65
C ASN A 92 -19.81 -0.96 -21.82
N LEU A 93 -20.74 -0.05 -21.55
CA LEU A 93 -20.47 1.11 -20.68
C LEU A 93 -20.19 0.68 -19.23
N GLN A 94 -20.93 -0.31 -18.72
CA GLN A 94 -20.70 -0.85 -17.38
C GLN A 94 -19.36 -1.60 -17.32
N GLN A 95 -19.08 -2.46 -18.30
CA GLN A 95 -17.79 -3.15 -18.42
C GLN A 95 -16.60 -2.17 -18.44
N LYS A 96 -16.73 -1.03 -19.14
CA LYS A 96 -15.68 0.01 -19.13
C LYS A 96 -15.41 0.59 -17.74
N LYS A 97 -16.41 0.66 -16.86
CA LYS A 97 -16.23 1.11 -15.47
C LYS A 97 -15.56 0.01 -14.64
N ASP A 98 -16.06 -1.22 -14.74
CA ASP A 98 -15.53 -2.36 -14.00
C ASP A 98 -14.05 -2.61 -14.36
N LEU A 99 -13.70 -2.52 -15.65
CA LEU A 99 -12.32 -2.61 -16.13
C LEU A 99 -11.39 -1.54 -15.55
N LYS A 100 -11.89 -0.35 -15.18
CA LYS A 100 -11.05 0.68 -14.54
C LYS A 100 -10.71 0.30 -13.11
N VAL A 101 -11.67 -0.27 -12.37
CA VAL A 101 -11.46 -0.76 -11.01
C VAL A 101 -10.50 -1.96 -11.04
N GLU A 102 -10.73 -2.92 -11.94
CA GLU A 102 -9.86 -4.08 -12.10
C GLU A 102 -8.42 -3.69 -12.47
N ARG A 103 -8.23 -2.75 -13.41
CA ARG A 103 -6.90 -2.21 -13.73
C ARG A 103 -6.25 -1.53 -12.53
N PHE A 104 -7.05 -0.82 -11.73
CA PHE A 104 -6.56 -0.21 -10.51
C PHE A 104 -6.07 -1.29 -9.53
N GLU A 105 -6.89 -2.31 -9.26
CA GLU A 105 -6.60 -3.39 -8.32
C GLU A 105 -5.37 -4.19 -8.74
N ASN A 106 -5.29 -4.58 -10.01
CA ASN A 106 -4.14 -5.30 -10.55
C ASN A 106 -2.85 -4.51 -10.34
N LYS A 107 -2.84 -3.21 -10.70
CA LYS A 107 -1.67 -2.36 -10.46
C LYS A 107 -1.40 -2.14 -8.97
N PHE A 108 -2.42 -2.01 -8.14
CA PHE A 108 -2.28 -1.88 -6.68
C PHE A 108 -1.60 -3.10 -6.07
N PHE A 109 -2.06 -4.32 -6.40
CA PHE A 109 -1.47 -5.55 -5.87
C PHE A 109 -0.06 -5.80 -6.40
N GLU A 110 0.25 -5.42 -7.64
CA GLU A 110 1.63 -5.45 -8.15
C GLU A 110 2.53 -4.46 -7.40
N LEU A 111 2.08 -3.23 -7.12
CA LEU A 111 2.83 -2.29 -6.29
C LEU A 111 3.05 -2.84 -4.87
N LEU A 112 2.04 -3.47 -4.29
CA LEU A 112 2.13 -4.09 -2.96
C LEU A 112 3.13 -5.25 -2.95
N ARG A 113 3.16 -6.04 -4.02
CA ARG A 113 4.14 -7.12 -4.21
C ARG A 113 5.56 -6.57 -4.32
N LEU A 114 5.80 -5.59 -5.19
CA LEU A 114 7.11 -4.94 -5.36
C LEU A 114 7.60 -4.30 -4.06
N TYR A 115 6.69 -3.74 -3.26
CA TYR A 115 7.00 -3.26 -1.92
C TYR A 115 7.48 -4.38 -1.00
N LYS A 116 6.76 -5.51 -0.95
CA LYS A 116 7.17 -6.66 -0.14
C LYS A 116 8.51 -7.24 -0.58
N GLU A 117 8.76 -7.29 -1.89
CA GLU A 117 10.06 -7.71 -2.46
C GLU A 117 11.17 -6.75 -2.02
N THR A 118 10.96 -5.43 -2.14
CA THR A 118 11.89 -4.39 -1.65
C THR A 118 12.22 -4.58 -0.17
N VAL A 119 11.21 -4.86 0.66
CA VAL A 119 11.41 -5.13 2.09
C VAL A 119 12.19 -6.44 2.30
N SER A 120 11.90 -7.50 1.54
CA SER A 120 12.60 -8.78 1.69
C SER A 120 14.07 -8.72 1.26
N GLU A 121 14.38 -7.91 0.25
CA GLU A 121 15.74 -7.71 -0.28
C GLU A 121 16.60 -6.86 0.65
N MET A 122 15.99 -6.13 1.59
CA MET A 122 16.75 -5.41 2.60
C MET A 122 17.60 -6.39 3.40
N SER A 123 18.89 -6.15 3.36
CA SER A 123 19.90 -6.91 4.09
C SER A 123 20.94 -5.96 4.64
N ILE A 124 21.50 -6.24 5.81
CA ILE A 124 22.69 -5.56 6.32
C ILE A 124 23.68 -6.65 6.73
N ASP A 125 24.90 -6.55 6.20
CA ASP A 125 25.99 -7.46 6.52
C ASP A 125 26.59 -7.07 7.86
N GLY A 126 26.54 -8.01 8.79
CA GLY A 126 27.00 -7.87 10.15
C GLY A 126 28.04 -8.90 10.56
N TYR A 127 28.48 -8.76 11.80
CA TYR A 127 29.38 -9.64 12.52
C TYR A 127 28.57 -10.73 13.23
N ASP A 128 28.99 -11.99 13.08
CA ASP A 128 28.65 -13.09 13.98
C ASP A 128 29.91 -13.74 14.54
N ILE A 129 29.77 -14.37 15.70
CA ILE A 129 30.81 -15.21 16.27
C ILE A 129 30.22 -16.61 16.44
N SER A 130 30.75 -17.56 15.68
CA SER A 130 30.50 -18.97 15.92
C SER A 130 31.51 -19.49 16.95
N ILE A 131 31.03 -20.13 18.00
CA ILE A 131 31.87 -20.70 19.04
C ILE A 131 31.87 -22.21 18.84
N THR A 132 32.99 -22.75 18.36
CA THR A 132 33.18 -24.19 18.26
C THR A 132 33.93 -24.66 19.48
N SER A 133 33.36 -25.62 20.22
CA SER A 133 34.02 -26.23 21.37
C SER A 133 34.52 -27.61 20.98
N LYS A 134 35.84 -27.81 20.99
CA LYS A 134 36.47 -29.11 20.80
C LYS A 134 36.89 -29.65 22.16
N LYS A 135 36.41 -30.85 22.50
CA LYS A 135 36.88 -31.60 23.67
C LYS A 135 38.11 -32.40 23.27
N THR A 136 39.25 -32.09 23.88
CA THR A 136 40.51 -32.82 23.66
C THR A 136 40.93 -33.44 24.98
N PHE A 137 41.11 -34.77 25.01
CA PHE A 137 41.50 -35.49 26.21
C PHE A 137 43.03 -35.52 26.33
N SER A 138 43.58 -34.93 27.38
CA SER A 138 45.02 -34.95 27.64
C SER A 138 45.41 -36.29 28.26
N ARG A 139 46.11 -37.12 27.49
CA ARG A 139 46.56 -38.46 27.90
C ARG A 139 47.56 -38.45 29.07
N ASN A 140 48.17 -37.30 29.36
CA ASN A 140 49.20 -37.14 30.39
C ASN A 140 48.67 -36.62 31.74
N SER A 141 47.55 -35.89 31.76
CA SER A 141 46.96 -35.33 33.00
C SER A 141 45.61 -35.96 33.37
N GLY A 142 44.98 -36.74 32.49
CA GLY A 142 43.67 -37.35 32.73
C GLY A 142 42.51 -36.32 32.74
N GLU A 143 42.78 -35.07 32.38
CA GLU A 143 41.81 -33.98 32.37
C GLU A 143 41.23 -33.74 30.97
N GLU A 144 39.92 -33.48 30.92
CA GLU A 144 39.24 -32.97 29.72
C GLU A 144 39.62 -31.50 29.50
N ILE A 145 40.32 -31.20 28.41
CA ILE A 145 40.59 -29.83 28.00
C ILE A 145 39.51 -29.42 27.00
N LEU A 146 38.74 -28.40 27.35
CA LEU A 146 37.75 -27.80 26.47
C LEU A 146 38.42 -26.65 25.69
N GLU A 147 38.86 -26.93 24.47
CA GLU A 147 39.37 -25.89 23.57
C GLU A 147 38.18 -25.19 22.89
N ARG A 148 38.01 -23.91 23.17
CA ARG A 148 37.03 -23.06 22.47
C ARG A 148 37.74 -22.31 21.35
N THR A 149 37.33 -22.56 20.12
CA THR A 149 37.76 -21.80 18.95
C THR A 149 36.62 -20.88 18.53
N GLU A 150 36.89 -19.59 18.51
CA GLU A 150 35.97 -18.58 17.99
C GLU A 150 36.25 -18.37 16.50
N GLU A 151 35.29 -18.76 15.66
CA GLU A 151 35.34 -18.53 14.22
C GLU A 151 34.31 -17.46 13.85
N TYR A 152 34.79 -16.42 13.18
CA TYR A 152 33.99 -15.26 12.81
C TYR A 152 33.17 -15.57 11.56
N VAL A 153 31.85 -15.39 11.62
CA VAL A 153 30.92 -15.62 10.51
C VAL A 153 30.21 -14.32 10.17
N THR A 154 29.82 -14.12 8.91
CA THR A 154 28.99 -12.98 8.53
C THR A 154 27.54 -13.23 8.91
N LYS A 155 26.95 -12.39 9.76
CA LYS A 155 25.51 -12.42 10.05
C LYS A 155 24.78 -11.51 9.09
N ILE A 156 23.84 -12.03 8.32
CA ILE A 156 23.00 -11.20 7.46
C ILE A 156 21.70 -10.90 8.21
N ILE A 157 21.48 -9.62 8.53
CA ILE A 157 20.19 -9.16 9.07
C ILE A 157 19.30 -8.85 7.88
N THR A 158 18.19 -9.58 7.72
CA THR A 158 17.33 -9.46 6.54
C THR A 158 15.90 -9.03 6.88
N GLY A 159 15.22 -8.47 5.88
CA GLY A 159 13.80 -8.16 5.96
C GLY A 159 13.46 -7.12 7.02
N ARG A 160 12.34 -7.35 7.72
CA ARG A 160 11.80 -6.41 8.71
C ARG A 160 12.70 -6.17 9.92
N LYS A 161 13.61 -7.11 10.24
CA LYS A 161 14.58 -6.96 11.35
C LYS A 161 15.54 -5.79 11.12
N VAL A 162 15.76 -5.40 9.87
CA VAL A 162 16.56 -4.22 9.52
C VAL A 162 15.99 -2.96 10.16
N PHE A 163 14.66 -2.79 10.18
CA PHE A 163 14.03 -1.61 10.78
C PHE A 163 14.21 -1.54 12.29
N VAL A 164 14.24 -2.70 12.98
CA VAL A 164 14.54 -2.77 14.42
C VAL A 164 15.95 -2.26 14.69
N THR A 165 16.93 -2.71 13.91
CA THR A 165 18.30 -2.25 14.07
C THR A 165 18.51 -0.80 13.67
N ASN A 166 17.79 -0.34 12.63
CA ASN A 166 17.82 1.05 12.19
C ASN A 166 17.29 1.99 13.28
N PHE A 167 16.26 1.55 14.01
CA PHE A 167 15.74 2.27 15.16
C PHE A 167 16.80 2.45 16.25
N TYR A 168 17.42 1.36 16.71
CA TYR A 168 18.43 1.44 17.77
C TYR A 168 19.65 2.26 17.35
N GLU A 169 20.04 2.16 16.08
CA GLU A 169 21.10 3.01 15.53
C GLU A 169 20.71 4.48 15.51
N LEU A 170 19.49 4.83 15.07
CA LEU A 170 18.98 6.20 15.09
C LEU A 170 18.88 6.76 16.52
N LYS A 171 18.44 5.96 17.48
CA LYS A 171 18.42 6.35 18.91
C LYS A 171 19.85 6.63 19.40
N ALA A 172 20.82 5.80 19.04
CA ALA A 172 22.23 6.05 19.35
C ALA A 172 22.76 7.34 18.68
N PHE A 173 22.37 7.62 17.43
CA PHE A 173 22.67 8.91 16.79
C PHE A 173 22.12 10.09 17.59
N TYR A 174 20.89 10.00 18.09
CA TYR A 174 20.26 11.05 18.89
C TYR A 174 20.98 11.26 20.21
N GLU A 175 21.16 10.21 21.00
CA GLU A 175 21.76 10.32 22.34
C GLU A 175 23.21 10.83 22.30
N ILE A 176 24.00 10.41 21.31
CA ILE A 176 25.38 10.90 21.15
C ILE A 176 25.38 12.37 20.73
N CYS A 177 24.52 12.78 19.78
CA CYS A 177 24.45 14.19 19.38
C CYS A 177 23.94 15.07 20.52
N GLU A 178 22.96 14.60 21.29
CA GLU A 178 22.44 15.31 22.46
C GLU A 178 23.55 15.60 23.48
N HIS A 179 24.46 14.66 23.72
CA HIS A 179 25.59 14.85 24.64
C HIS A 179 26.56 15.96 24.20
N GLU A 180 26.80 16.07 22.89
CA GLU A 180 27.69 17.08 22.30
C GLU A 180 27.07 18.50 22.28
N LEU A 181 25.78 18.61 22.61
CA LEU A 181 25.05 19.86 22.63
C LEU A 181 25.28 20.59 23.96
N HIS A 182 26.24 21.52 23.95
CA HIS A 182 26.60 22.32 25.12
C HIS A 182 25.88 23.68 25.22
N LEU A 183 24.87 23.93 24.39
CA LEU A 183 24.24 25.25 24.23
C LEU A 183 22.72 25.14 24.27
N ASP A 184 22.08 25.82 25.22
CA ASP A 184 20.62 26.04 25.29
C ASP A 184 20.11 27.07 24.25
N ILE A 185 20.87 27.27 23.17
CA ILE A 185 20.54 28.23 22.11
C ILE A 185 19.37 27.72 21.25
N ILE A 186 19.12 26.42 21.25
CA ILE A 186 18.14 25.79 20.36
C ILE A 186 16.75 25.84 21.00
N LYS A 187 15.87 26.68 20.44
CA LYS A 187 14.49 26.87 20.91
C LYS A 187 13.68 25.58 20.93
N ASP A 188 13.81 24.75 19.89
CA ASP A 188 13.17 23.43 19.79
C ASP A 188 14.26 22.36 19.65
N LYS A 189 14.86 22.02 20.80
CA LYS A 189 15.94 21.05 20.91
C LYS A 189 15.55 19.67 20.33
N PRO A 190 14.40 19.05 20.69
CA PRO A 190 14.03 17.75 20.18
C PRO A 190 13.90 17.72 18.65
N ARG A 191 13.21 18.69 18.04
CA ARG A 191 13.03 18.78 16.58
C ARG A 191 14.35 18.91 15.85
N TYR A 192 15.24 19.76 16.36
CA TYR A 192 16.54 19.96 15.75
C TYR A 192 17.42 18.70 15.86
N LEU A 193 17.44 18.06 17.05
CA LEU A 193 18.22 16.84 17.28
C LEU A 193 17.75 15.68 16.41
N ILE A 194 16.44 15.39 16.37
CA ILE A 194 15.93 14.28 15.54
C ILE A 194 16.21 14.52 14.05
N LYS A 195 16.11 15.78 13.60
CA LYS A 195 16.45 16.16 12.23
C LYS A 195 17.92 15.92 11.92
N LEU A 196 18.83 16.37 12.79
CA LEU A 196 20.26 16.11 12.64
C LEU A 196 20.58 14.62 12.65
N SER A 197 20.13 13.91 13.68
CA SER A 197 20.39 12.50 13.87
C SER A 197 19.89 11.68 12.69
N TYR A 198 18.69 11.98 12.17
CA TYR A 198 18.16 11.30 10.99
C TYR A 198 18.95 11.63 9.72
N ILE A 199 19.36 12.88 9.51
CA ILE A 199 20.19 13.26 8.36
C ILE A 199 21.53 12.51 8.38
N LEU A 200 22.19 12.44 9.54
CA LEU A 200 23.44 11.68 9.70
C LEU A 200 23.22 10.17 9.56
N PHE A 201 22.13 9.64 10.11
CA PHE A 201 21.73 8.25 9.97
C PHE A 201 21.46 7.86 8.52
N PHE A 202 20.78 8.73 7.76
CA PHE A 202 20.44 8.47 6.38
C PHE A 202 21.68 8.54 5.47
N ASN A 203 22.53 9.55 5.63
CA ASN A 203 23.67 9.79 4.75
C ASN A 203 24.98 9.10 5.20
N GLY A 204 25.09 8.73 6.48
CA GLY A 204 26.30 8.22 7.10
C GLY A 204 27.26 9.32 7.57
N VAL A 205 28.05 9.00 8.59
CA VAL A 205 29.00 9.95 9.22
C VAL A 205 30.17 10.27 8.29
N GLY A 206 30.53 9.33 7.40
CA GLY A 206 31.61 9.49 6.42
C GLY A 206 31.30 10.46 5.28
N ASN A 207 30.08 10.98 5.17
CA ASN A 207 29.76 11.97 4.15
C ASN A 207 30.55 13.27 4.44
N PRO A 208 31.41 13.75 3.52
CA PRO A 208 32.25 14.92 3.79
C PRO A 208 31.45 16.21 3.93
N VAL A 209 30.22 16.25 3.40
CA VAL A 209 29.38 17.45 3.44
C VAL A 209 28.76 17.61 4.82
N VAL A 210 29.26 18.57 5.58
CA VAL A 210 28.57 19.12 6.75
C VAL A 210 27.56 20.15 6.23
N LYS A 211 26.29 19.76 6.13
CA LYS A 211 25.23 20.69 5.76
C LYS A 211 24.75 21.43 7.00
N ASN A 212 24.60 22.75 6.91
CA ASN A 212 23.89 23.51 7.94
C ASN A 212 22.42 23.09 7.93
N ILE A 213 21.92 22.68 9.08
CA ILE A 213 20.54 22.24 9.30
C ILE A 213 19.66 23.45 9.60
N ASP A 214 20.19 24.37 10.39
CA ASP A 214 19.58 25.66 10.68
C ASP A 214 20.61 26.77 10.43
N LYS A 215 20.34 27.61 9.42
CA LYS A 215 21.22 28.71 9.04
C LYS A 215 21.20 29.86 10.05
N THR A 216 20.22 29.89 10.94
CA THR A 216 20.11 30.92 11.99
C THR A 216 21.02 30.65 13.18
N LEU A 217 21.50 29.41 13.33
CA LEU A 217 22.41 29.00 14.40
C LEU A 217 23.87 29.28 13.99
N PRO A 218 24.58 30.23 14.63
CA PRO A 218 25.92 30.64 14.21
C PRO A 218 27.01 29.56 14.35
N LEU A 219 26.77 28.54 15.18
CA LEU A 219 27.73 27.46 15.48
C LEU A 219 27.26 26.08 15.00
N ASP A 220 26.22 26.03 14.15
CA ASP A 220 25.60 24.81 13.64
C ASP A 220 26.63 23.84 13.05
N SER A 221 27.45 24.32 12.12
CA SER A 221 28.46 23.49 11.44
C SER A 221 29.52 22.91 12.39
N ALA A 222 29.97 23.71 13.37
CA ALA A 222 30.94 23.27 14.36
C ALA A 222 30.35 22.22 15.30
N TYR A 223 29.08 22.38 15.69
CA TYR A 223 28.35 21.39 16.48
C TYR A 223 28.14 20.09 15.69
N VAL A 224 27.66 20.17 14.45
CA VAL A 224 27.49 18.98 13.58
C VAL A 224 28.82 18.25 13.40
N LEU A 225 29.95 18.96 13.29
CA LEU A 225 31.27 18.35 13.21
C LEU A 225 31.66 17.61 14.49
N ARG A 226 31.39 18.18 15.68
CA ARG A 226 31.62 17.48 16.96
C ARG A 226 30.78 16.21 17.06
N CYS A 227 29.50 16.28 16.71
CA CYS A 227 28.62 15.11 16.64
C CYS A 227 29.20 14.03 15.73
N LYS A 228 29.62 14.39 14.51
CA LYS A 228 30.24 13.45 13.57
C LYS A 228 31.51 12.81 14.14
N ASN A 229 32.36 13.59 14.79
CA ASN A 229 33.59 13.07 15.40
C ASN A 229 33.28 12.09 16.54
N ALA A 230 32.34 12.42 17.43
CA ALA A 230 31.91 11.53 18.52
C ALA A 230 31.33 10.21 17.98
N LEU A 231 30.47 10.29 16.96
CA LEU A 231 29.93 9.12 16.27
C LEU A 231 31.02 8.29 15.59
N ASP A 232 32.03 8.92 14.98
CA ASP A 232 33.14 8.21 14.35
C ASP A 232 33.98 7.45 15.38
N ILE A 233 34.25 8.05 16.54
CA ILE A 233 34.93 7.41 17.68
C ILE A 233 34.11 6.20 18.16
N ALA A 234 32.81 6.39 18.40
CA ALA A 234 31.91 5.31 18.81
C ALA A 234 31.88 4.17 17.79
N ARG A 235 31.86 4.50 16.48
CA ARG A 235 31.96 3.53 15.39
C ARG A 235 33.27 2.75 15.45
N GLN A 236 34.40 3.43 15.61
CA GLN A 236 35.72 2.79 15.65
C GLN A 236 35.81 1.80 16.81
N GLN A 237 35.36 2.19 18.00
CA GLN A 237 35.32 1.30 19.17
C GLN A 237 34.41 0.08 18.94
N HIS A 238 33.23 0.28 18.37
CA HIS A 238 32.32 -0.82 18.07
C HIS A 238 32.92 -1.80 17.06
N VAL A 239 33.54 -1.29 15.99
CA VAL A 239 34.21 -2.10 14.95
C VAL A 239 35.41 -2.85 15.52
N GLN A 240 36.22 -2.22 16.38
CA GLN A 240 37.34 -2.86 17.07
C GLN A 240 36.86 -4.02 17.96
N SER A 241 35.74 -3.84 18.65
CA SER A 241 35.09 -4.90 19.42
C SER A 241 34.31 -5.91 18.55
N ARG A 242 34.23 -5.70 17.23
CA ARG A 242 33.38 -6.47 16.29
C ARG A 242 31.94 -6.65 16.78
N GLY A 243 31.40 -5.62 17.40
CA GLY A 243 30.06 -5.63 17.99
C GLY A 243 29.90 -6.46 19.26
N GLN A 244 30.97 -6.87 19.94
CA GLN A 244 30.89 -7.40 21.31
C GLN A 244 30.57 -6.30 22.32
N SER A 245 31.06 -5.07 22.09
CA SER A 245 30.66 -3.92 22.87
C SER A 245 29.33 -3.37 22.37
N ASN A 246 28.28 -3.67 23.12
CA ASN A 246 26.91 -3.20 22.87
C ASN A 246 26.63 -1.80 23.44
N SER A 247 27.66 -1.10 23.96
CA SER A 247 27.49 0.21 24.57
C SER A 247 28.66 1.14 24.31
N TYR A 248 28.37 2.42 24.12
CA TYR A 248 29.36 3.49 24.05
C TYR A 248 29.26 4.35 25.30
N GLN A 249 30.37 4.51 26.03
CA GLN A 249 30.42 5.41 27.19
C GLN A 249 30.62 6.84 26.69
N LEU A 250 29.71 7.73 27.08
CA LEU A 250 29.79 9.15 26.71
C LEU A 250 31.00 9.80 27.42
N PRO A 251 31.87 10.53 26.68
CA PRO A 251 33.05 11.14 27.26
C PRO A 251 32.73 12.03 28.46
N GLY A 252 33.44 11.83 29.57
CA GLY A 252 33.27 12.61 30.79
C GLY A 252 32.05 12.25 31.65
N THR A 253 31.34 11.14 31.35
CA THR A 253 30.18 10.70 32.13
C THR A 253 30.17 9.19 32.37
N GLU A 254 29.35 8.74 33.32
CA GLU A 254 29.06 7.31 33.52
C GLU A 254 27.93 6.80 32.59
N ARG A 255 27.25 7.69 31.86
CA ARG A 255 26.13 7.35 30.98
C ARG A 255 26.65 6.55 29.77
N LYS A 256 25.95 5.46 29.47
CA LYS A 256 26.22 4.58 28.32
C LYS A 256 25.07 4.64 27.33
N VAL A 257 25.40 4.82 26.05
CA VAL A 257 24.48 4.73 24.92
C VAL A 257 24.48 3.30 24.41
N GLY A 258 23.30 2.69 24.25
CA GLY A 258 23.17 1.33 23.74
C GLY A 258 23.38 1.28 22.22
N ILE A 259 24.44 0.61 21.77
CA ILE A 259 24.69 0.29 20.35
C ILE A 259 24.37 -1.19 20.15
N LEU A 260 23.07 -1.51 20.19
CA LEU A 260 22.54 -2.88 20.15
C LEU A 260 22.47 -3.45 18.71
N ILE A 261 23.52 -3.22 17.93
CA ILE A 261 23.62 -3.67 16.54
C ILE A 261 24.87 -4.51 16.35
N LYS A 262 24.84 -5.39 15.35
CA LYS A 262 25.93 -6.33 15.06
C LYS A 262 26.50 -6.07 13.67
N TYR A 263 26.58 -4.82 13.23
CA TYR A 263 27.21 -4.43 11.96
C TYR A 263 27.94 -3.11 12.16
N LYS A 264 28.69 -2.65 11.16
CA LYS A 264 29.41 -1.38 11.21
C LYS A 264 28.42 -0.21 11.37
N PRO A 265 28.31 0.42 12.56
CA PRO A 265 27.32 1.45 12.81
C PRO A 265 27.70 2.73 12.05
N PHE A 266 26.71 3.61 11.93
CA PHE A 266 26.81 4.98 11.47
C PHE A 266 27.34 5.12 10.03
N SER A 267 27.12 4.09 9.21
CA SER A 267 27.60 4.02 7.83
C SER A 267 26.65 4.65 6.81
N GLY A 268 25.39 4.88 7.18
CA GLY A 268 24.36 5.45 6.29
C GLY A 268 23.45 4.40 5.65
N HIS A 269 22.19 4.77 5.42
CA HIS A 269 21.14 3.86 4.92
C HIS A 269 20.36 4.40 3.70
N SER A 270 20.84 5.48 3.09
CA SER A 270 20.12 6.23 2.04
C SER A 270 19.68 5.38 0.85
N THR A 271 20.50 4.43 0.39
CA THR A 271 20.18 3.58 -0.75
C THR A 271 18.96 2.70 -0.48
N LYS A 272 18.97 1.95 0.63
CA LYS A 272 17.92 0.97 0.98
C LYS A 272 16.65 1.66 1.45
N LEU A 273 16.77 2.58 2.41
CA LEU A 273 15.62 3.32 2.94
C LEU A 273 15.03 4.29 1.92
N GLY A 274 15.85 4.90 1.07
CA GLY A 274 15.37 5.80 0.02
C GLY A 274 14.51 5.09 -1.03
N GLN A 275 14.86 3.86 -1.44
CA GLN A 275 13.99 3.05 -2.31
C GLN A 275 12.68 2.68 -1.60
N TYR A 276 12.77 2.22 -0.37
CA TYR A 276 11.62 1.85 0.45
C TYR A 276 10.59 2.97 0.61
N TYR A 277 11.00 4.15 1.10
CA TYR A 277 10.07 5.26 1.32
C TYR A 277 9.46 5.74 0.01
N ARG A 278 10.23 5.76 -1.10
CA ARG A 278 9.70 6.13 -2.42
C ARG A 278 8.62 5.15 -2.90
N HIS A 279 8.84 3.85 -2.76
CA HIS A 279 7.86 2.83 -3.15
C HIS A 279 6.60 2.93 -2.30
N LEU A 280 6.74 3.02 -0.98
CA LEU A 280 5.61 3.15 -0.06
C LEU A 280 4.80 4.43 -0.33
N PHE A 281 5.49 5.57 -0.44
CA PHE A 281 4.84 6.85 -0.73
C PHE A 281 4.13 6.86 -2.09
N TYR A 282 4.77 6.31 -3.13
CA TYR A 282 4.15 6.21 -4.46
C TYR A 282 2.89 5.35 -4.43
N MET A 283 2.91 4.21 -3.72
CA MET A 283 1.74 3.34 -3.58
C MET A 283 0.58 4.07 -2.88
N VAL A 284 0.86 4.77 -1.78
CA VAL A 284 -0.15 5.53 -1.06
C VAL A 284 -0.73 6.63 -1.95
N LYS A 285 0.13 7.42 -2.59
CA LYS A 285 -0.27 8.46 -3.54
C LYS A 285 -1.08 7.91 -4.72
N TYR A 286 -0.73 6.71 -5.20
CA TYR A 286 -1.46 6.05 -6.29
C TYR A 286 -2.91 5.73 -5.89
N VAL A 287 -3.15 5.25 -4.66
CA VAL A 287 -4.50 5.00 -4.15
C VAL A 287 -5.26 6.29 -3.91
N VAL A 288 -4.66 7.26 -3.20
CA VAL A 288 -5.31 8.54 -2.87
C VAL A 288 -5.64 9.34 -4.13
N GLY A 289 -4.76 9.30 -5.13
CA GLY A 289 -4.89 10.02 -6.39
C GLY A 289 -5.93 9.44 -7.36
N GLN A 290 -6.57 8.29 -7.05
CA GLN A 290 -7.62 7.76 -7.92
C GLN A 290 -8.86 8.67 -7.94
N PRO A 291 -9.49 8.87 -9.10
CA PRO A 291 -10.69 9.68 -9.18
C PRO A 291 -11.89 8.99 -8.50
N ASN A 292 -12.85 9.79 -8.02
CA ASN A 292 -14.00 9.29 -7.24
C ASN A 292 -14.94 8.36 -8.02
N ASN A 293 -14.88 8.36 -9.36
CA ASN A 293 -15.61 7.42 -10.22
C ASN A 293 -14.94 6.04 -10.32
N VAL A 294 -13.69 5.91 -9.87
CA VAL A 294 -12.97 4.63 -9.76
C VAL A 294 -12.95 4.18 -8.30
N LEU A 295 -12.49 5.04 -7.39
CA LEU A 295 -12.48 4.76 -5.95
C LEU A 295 -13.13 5.89 -5.16
N LYS A 296 -14.16 5.54 -4.39
CA LYS A 296 -14.74 6.44 -3.39
C LYS A 296 -13.79 6.58 -2.19
N GLY A 297 -13.93 7.67 -1.44
CA GLY A 297 -13.06 7.96 -0.29
C GLY A 297 -12.95 6.82 0.73
N TYR A 298 -14.07 6.16 1.08
CA TYR A 298 -14.05 5.02 1.99
C TYR A 298 -13.26 3.83 1.43
N GLN A 299 -13.36 3.55 0.13
CA GLN A 299 -12.62 2.46 -0.53
C GLN A 299 -11.12 2.75 -0.51
N LYS A 300 -10.72 4.00 -0.77
CA LYS A 300 -9.31 4.42 -0.66
C LYS A 300 -8.75 4.09 0.72
N ARG A 301 -9.50 4.40 1.77
CA ARG A 301 -9.14 4.08 3.15
C ARG A 301 -9.03 2.57 3.40
N GLU A 302 -9.93 1.76 2.83
CA GLU A 302 -9.86 0.30 2.91
C GLU A 302 -8.59 -0.27 2.23
N TYR A 303 -8.24 0.18 1.02
CA TYR A 303 -7.00 -0.24 0.36
C TYR A 303 -5.76 0.20 1.14
N LEU A 304 -5.73 1.42 1.68
CA LEU A 304 -4.62 1.89 2.50
C LEU A 304 -4.51 1.16 3.85
N ARG A 305 -5.64 0.68 4.39
CA ARG A 305 -5.61 -0.25 5.53
C ARG A 305 -4.92 -1.56 5.17
N ILE A 306 -5.10 -2.09 3.95
CA ILE A 306 -4.36 -3.28 3.47
C ILE A 306 -2.86 -2.98 3.43
N VAL A 307 -2.45 -1.82 2.90
CA VAL A 307 -1.04 -1.39 2.88
C VAL A 307 -0.49 -1.30 4.31
N ARG A 308 -1.19 -0.62 5.21
CA ARG A 308 -0.80 -0.47 6.61
C ARG A 308 -0.64 -1.81 7.33
N ALA A 309 -1.54 -2.76 7.08
CA ALA A 309 -1.44 -4.11 7.64
C ALA A 309 -0.18 -4.87 7.16
N GLN A 310 0.46 -4.43 6.07
CA GLN A 310 1.75 -4.94 5.64
C GLN A 310 2.94 -4.21 6.27
N LEU A 311 2.77 -3.13 7.05
CA LEU A 311 3.86 -2.41 7.72
C LEU A 311 4.05 -2.96 9.14
N SER A 312 5.29 -3.28 9.53
CA SER A 312 5.58 -3.56 10.94
C SER A 312 5.52 -2.28 11.78
N SER A 313 5.37 -2.43 13.10
CA SER A 313 5.42 -1.33 14.06
C SER A 313 6.70 -0.49 13.94
N PHE A 314 7.86 -1.14 13.71
CA PHE A 314 9.13 -0.45 13.48
C PHE A 314 9.22 0.24 12.10
N GLU A 315 8.56 -0.27 11.08
CA GLU A 315 8.45 0.43 9.78
C GLU A 315 7.63 1.71 9.91
N GLN A 316 6.49 1.65 10.61
CA GLN A 316 5.68 2.84 10.90
C GLN A 316 6.49 3.83 11.73
N LEU A 317 7.19 3.38 12.77
CA LEU A 317 8.08 4.20 13.60
C LEU A 317 9.17 4.90 12.78
N MET A 318 9.87 4.17 11.93
CA MET A 318 10.90 4.73 11.05
C MET A 318 10.32 5.72 10.03
N LEU A 319 9.08 5.52 9.59
CA LEU A 319 8.34 6.45 8.72
C LEU A 319 8.04 7.78 9.43
N TYR A 320 7.70 7.76 10.72
CA TYR A 320 7.52 8.98 11.51
C TYR A 320 8.83 9.73 11.72
N PHE A 321 9.94 9.04 12.00
CA PHE A 321 11.24 9.72 12.07
C PHE A 321 11.67 10.29 10.72
N ASN A 322 11.33 9.62 9.62
CA ASN A 322 11.51 10.17 8.27
C ASN A 322 10.73 11.48 8.10
N TYR A 323 9.49 11.54 8.59
CA TYR A 323 8.68 12.75 8.61
C TYR A 323 9.29 13.86 9.47
N LEU A 324 9.60 13.59 10.75
CA LEU A 324 10.18 14.59 11.65
C LEU A 324 11.48 15.19 11.12
N SER A 325 12.26 14.41 10.35
CA SER A 325 13.51 14.87 9.76
C SER A 325 13.35 15.88 8.61
N GLY A 326 12.16 16.01 8.04
CA GLY A 326 11.93 16.82 6.84
C GLY A 326 11.96 16.06 5.52
N TYR A 327 12.62 14.89 5.45
CA TYR A 327 12.62 14.07 4.22
C TYR A 327 11.22 13.56 3.86
N GLY A 328 10.42 13.26 4.88
CA GLY A 328 9.07 12.72 4.75
C GLY A 328 7.95 13.75 4.85
N ASN A 329 8.21 15.06 4.73
CA ASN A 329 7.18 16.10 4.95
C ASN A 329 5.89 15.88 4.17
N ARG A 330 5.97 15.33 2.95
CA ARG A 330 4.80 15.07 2.10
C ARG A 330 3.84 14.01 2.62
N TRP A 331 4.19 13.29 3.69
CA TRP A 331 3.26 12.39 4.36
C TRP A 331 2.16 13.15 5.11
N GLU A 332 2.48 14.33 5.65
CA GLU A 332 1.53 15.20 6.34
C GLU A 332 1.94 16.67 6.12
N ASP A 333 1.32 17.32 5.14
CA ASP A 333 1.53 18.73 4.79
C ASP A 333 0.20 19.40 4.40
N GLU A 334 0.25 20.59 3.80
CA GLU A 334 -0.96 21.32 3.38
C GLU A 334 -1.73 20.61 2.26
N GLU A 335 -1.06 19.76 1.46
CA GLU A 335 -1.65 19.05 0.33
C GLU A 335 -2.08 17.62 0.68
N ASN A 336 -1.37 16.97 1.60
CA ASN A 336 -1.49 15.55 1.90
C ASN A 336 -1.71 15.33 3.40
N SER A 337 -2.69 14.49 3.75
CA SER A 337 -2.95 14.08 5.15
C SER A 337 -2.89 12.56 5.29
N PHE A 338 -1.77 11.94 4.90
CA PHE A 338 -1.68 10.48 4.84
C PHE A 338 -1.57 9.83 6.22
N PHE A 339 -0.96 10.50 7.18
CA PHE A 339 -0.88 9.99 8.55
C PHE A 339 -2.20 10.17 9.28
N ALA A 340 -2.84 11.34 9.19
CA ALA A 340 -4.08 11.58 9.92
C ALA A 340 -5.32 11.00 9.21
N GLU A 341 -5.58 11.34 7.94
CA GLU A 341 -6.80 10.92 7.23
C GLU A 341 -6.84 9.40 6.98
N PHE A 342 -5.71 8.84 6.55
CA PHE A 342 -5.60 7.42 6.19
C PHE A 342 -4.96 6.56 7.29
N ARG A 343 -4.57 7.17 8.42
CA ARG A 343 -4.00 6.50 9.59
C ARG A 343 -2.80 5.62 9.25
N MET A 344 -1.89 6.05 8.39
CA MET A 344 -0.78 5.19 7.91
C MET A 344 0.22 4.78 9.01
N ILE A 345 0.24 5.49 10.14
CA ILE A 345 1.10 5.22 11.32
C ILE A 345 0.32 4.78 12.57
N HIS A 346 -0.87 4.20 12.37
CA HIS A 346 -1.79 3.82 13.45
C HIS A 346 -1.22 2.83 14.48
N ASN A 347 -0.40 1.88 14.04
CA ASN A 347 0.13 0.77 14.85
C ASN A 347 1.59 1.03 15.30
N MET A 348 1.98 2.29 15.42
CA MET A 348 3.31 2.70 15.86
C MET A 348 3.48 2.48 17.37
N PRO A 349 4.63 1.97 17.84
CA PRO A 349 4.89 1.80 19.27
C PRO A 349 5.27 3.17 19.88
N LEU A 350 4.28 3.88 20.42
CA LEU A 350 4.41 5.25 20.90
C LEU A 350 5.48 5.40 22.00
N GLU A 351 5.61 4.39 22.86
CA GLU A 351 6.60 4.30 23.93
C GLU A 351 8.06 4.38 23.45
N LEU A 352 8.33 4.04 22.18
CA LEU A 352 9.67 4.10 21.59
C LEU A 352 10.05 5.49 21.05
N THR A 353 9.20 6.50 21.26
CA THR A 353 9.46 7.91 20.91
C THR A 353 9.94 8.76 22.08
N ASP A 354 10.17 8.14 23.25
CA ASP A 354 10.58 8.74 24.53
C ASP A 354 11.77 9.72 24.44
N PHE A 355 12.69 9.46 23.52
CA PHE A 355 13.89 10.27 23.34
C PHE A 355 13.67 11.53 22.47
N THR A 356 12.49 11.72 21.87
CA THR A 356 12.21 12.78 20.89
C THR A 356 10.79 13.35 21.07
N ILE A 357 10.23 13.95 20.01
CA ILE A 357 8.89 14.52 19.97
C ILE A 357 7.84 13.41 20.10
N ASP A 358 6.92 13.60 21.05
CA ASP A 358 5.74 12.74 21.25
C ASP A 358 4.76 12.89 20.06
N PRO A 359 4.34 11.78 19.42
CA PRO A 359 3.32 11.81 18.37
C PRO A 359 2.01 12.50 18.77
N HIS A 360 1.58 12.44 20.02
CA HIS A 360 0.36 13.13 20.48
C HIS A 360 0.51 14.64 20.45
N VAL A 361 1.70 15.14 20.76
CA VAL A 361 2.00 16.57 20.70
C VAL A 361 2.14 17.02 19.25
N GLU A 362 2.83 16.24 18.41
CA GLU A 362 3.01 16.57 16.99
C GLU A 362 1.69 16.62 16.22
N PHE A 363 0.76 15.69 16.50
CA PHE A 363 -0.51 15.55 15.79
C PHE A 363 -1.73 16.04 16.59
N GLU A 364 -1.55 16.85 17.63
CA GLU A 364 -2.60 17.30 18.54
C GLU A 364 -3.87 17.78 17.79
N LYS A 365 -3.71 18.67 16.82
CA LYS A 365 -4.82 19.23 16.02
C LYS A 365 -5.52 18.17 15.17
N GLN A 366 -4.79 17.18 14.67
CA GLN A 366 -5.34 16.11 13.85
C GLN A 366 -6.09 15.10 14.72
N ILE A 367 -5.53 14.77 15.90
CA ILE A 367 -6.15 13.88 16.89
C ILE A 367 -7.50 14.46 17.33
N GLU A 368 -7.57 15.74 17.68
CA GLU A 368 -8.83 16.41 18.02
C GLU A 368 -9.90 16.28 16.91
N LYS A 369 -9.50 16.50 15.65
CA LYS A 369 -10.40 16.36 14.50
C LYS A 369 -10.87 14.93 14.27
N ILE A 370 -10.02 13.94 14.54
CA ILE A 370 -10.32 12.52 14.36
C ILE A 370 -11.24 12.05 15.49
N ARG A 371 -10.97 12.45 16.74
CA ARG A 371 -11.84 12.18 17.91
C ARG A 371 -13.25 12.72 17.75
N ALA A 372 -13.41 13.89 17.11
CA ALA A 372 -14.72 14.44 16.78
C ALA A 372 -15.58 13.52 15.87
N LYS A 373 -14.96 12.51 15.22
CA LYS A 373 -15.63 11.49 14.39
C LYS A 373 -15.81 10.15 15.11
N ASN A 374 -15.58 10.08 16.42
CA ASN A 374 -15.56 8.84 17.23
C ASN A 374 -14.56 7.82 16.69
N GLU A 375 -13.36 8.30 16.43
CA GLU A 375 -12.28 7.59 15.78
C GLU A 375 -10.98 7.97 16.49
N GLU A 376 -10.00 7.06 16.56
CA GLU A 376 -8.69 7.35 17.17
C GLU A 376 -7.56 7.31 16.13
N MET A 377 -6.54 8.15 16.30
CA MET A 377 -5.41 8.21 15.36
C MET A 377 -4.46 7.02 15.55
N PHE A 378 -4.21 6.62 16.80
CA PHE A 378 -3.32 5.53 17.17
C PHE A 378 -4.09 4.38 17.81
N GLU A 379 -3.62 3.16 17.63
CA GLU A 379 -4.25 1.94 18.18
C GLU A 379 -4.23 1.90 19.71
N TYR A 380 -3.21 2.49 20.34
CA TYR A 380 -3.08 2.52 21.80
C TYR A 380 -4.16 3.37 22.50
N ASP A 381 -4.84 4.23 21.75
CA ASP A 381 -5.90 5.12 22.24
C ASP A 381 -7.31 4.50 22.06
N GLU A 382 -7.44 3.41 21.30
CA GLU A 382 -8.70 2.67 21.10
C GLU A 382 -9.05 1.79 22.32
#